data_AF-A0A4R4G177-F1
#
_entry.id   AF-A0A4R4G177-F1
#
_cell.length_a   1.000
_cell.length_b   1.000
_cell.length_c   1.000
_cell.angle_alpha   90.00
_cell.angle_beta   90.00
_cell.angle_gamma   90.00
#
_symmetry.space_group_name_H-M   'P 1'
#
loop_
_entity.id
_entity.type
_entity.pdbx_description
1 polymer ?
#
loop_
_entity_poly.entity_id
_entity_poly.type
_entity_poly.pdbx_seq_one_letter_code
_entity_poly.pdbx_strand_id
1 'polypeptide(L)' 'MRYAGLTDDPALKKQEHGHPADWTVVKGFSREEDARKWLKYMLLLGYQGKADCPEWKYGYTYTIDLGTRQ' A
#
# COMPACT_ATOMS: atom_id res chain seq x y z
N MET A 1 -1.11 13.11 4.32
CA MET A 1 -1.99 11.97 4.68
C MET A 1 -1.21 10.67 4.52
N ARG A 2 -1.64 9.52 5.05
CA ARG A 2 -0.91 8.25 4.84
C ARG A 2 -1.72 7.31 3.98
N TYR A 3 -1.04 6.62 3.05
CA TYR A 3 -1.63 5.60 2.20
C TYR A 3 -1.10 4.23 2.60
N ALA A 4 -1.96 3.23 2.58
CA ALA A 4 -1.65 1.83 2.72
C ALA A 4 -2.28 1.09 1.54
N GLY A 5 -1.50 0.23 0.91
CA GLY A 5 -1.93 -0.54 -0.25
C GLY A 5 -1.32 -1.92 -0.27
N LEU A 6 -1.86 -2.73 -1.16
CA LEU A 6 -1.43 -4.07 -1.45
C LEU A 6 -0.96 -4.14 -2.91
N THR A 7 0.17 -4.81 -3.16
CA THR A 7 0.75 -4.99 -4.50
C THR A 7 1.55 -6.28 -4.56
N ASP A 8 1.73 -6.84 -5.74
CA ASP A 8 2.64 -7.96 -5.99
C ASP A 8 4.03 -7.45 -6.35
N ASP A 9 4.10 -6.24 -6.91
CA ASP A 9 5.31 -5.60 -7.41
C ASP A 9 5.47 -4.18 -6.83
N PRO A 10 6.05 -4.05 -5.62
CA PRO A 10 6.16 -2.76 -4.95
C PRO A 10 7.03 -1.76 -5.69
N ALA A 11 7.99 -2.23 -6.50
CA ALA A 11 8.82 -1.35 -7.33
C ALA A 11 8.00 -0.69 -8.46
N LEU A 12 7.16 -1.47 -9.14
CA LEU A 12 6.27 -0.96 -10.20
C LEU A 12 5.24 0.00 -9.60
N LYS A 13 4.63 -0.38 -8.48
CA LYS A 13 3.61 0.45 -7.81
C LYS A 13 4.16 1.77 -7.26
N LYS A 14 5.39 1.74 -6.73
CA LYS A 14 6.12 2.96 -6.35
C LYS A 14 6.27 3.91 -7.55
N GLN A 15 6.55 3.35 -8.74
CA GLN A 15 6.67 4.14 -9.96
C GLN A 15 5.34 4.76 -10.39
N GLU A 16 4.26 3.98 -10.41
CA GLU A 16 2.92 4.46 -10.74
C GLU A 16 2.48 5.63 -9.83
N HIS A 17 2.79 5.56 -8.54
CA HIS A 17 2.47 6.60 -7.56
C HIS A 17 3.43 7.81 -7.57
N GLY A 18 4.36 7.87 -8.53
CA GLY A 18 5.25 9.01 -8.71
C GLY A 18 6.48 9.01 -7.80
N HIS A 19 6.98 7.83 -7.42
CA HIS A 19 8.16 7.67 -6.56
C HIS A 19 8.08 8.43 -5.23
N PRO A 20 7.09 8.15 -4.36
CA PRO A 20 7.10 8.67 -3.00
C PRO A 20 8.43 8.36 -2.31
N ALA A 21 9.05 9.40 -1.74
CA ALA A 21 10.34 9.29 -1.05
C ALA A 21 10.25 8.35 0.17
N ASP A 22 9.13 8.42 0.90
CA ASP A 22 8.81 7.61 2.08
C ASP A 22 8.14 6.25 1.76
N TRP A 23 8.34 5.72 0.55
CA TRP A 23 7.79 4.40 0.20
C TRP A 23 8.40 3.30 1.05
N THR A 24 7.56 2.62 1.83
CA THR A 24 7.98 1.55 2.73
C THR A 24 7.15 0.30 2.48
N VAL A 25 7.81 -0.82 2.17
CA VAL A 25 7.18 -2.14 2.17
C VAL A 25 7.17 -2.64 3.61
N VAL A 26 5.99 -2.73 4.20
CA VAL A 26 5.81 -3.08 5.62
C VAL A 26 5.89 -4.58 5.82
N LYS A 27 5.24 -5.35 4.93
CA LYS A 27 5.11 -6.80 5.12
C LYS A 27 4.87 -7.53 3.80
N GLY A 28 5.45 -8.73 3.67
CA GLY A 28 5.07 -9.71 2.66
C GLY A 28 4.00 -10.67 3.20
N PHE A 29 3.00 -10.99 2.39
CA PHE A 29 1.92 -11.91 2.70
C PHE A 29 2.02 -13.16 1.82
N SER A 30 1.86 -14.32 2.44
CA SER A 30 1.77 -15.60 1.72
C SER A 30 0.33 -15.99 1.38
N ARG A 31 -0.65 -15.25 1.92
CA ARG A 31 -2.09 -15.48 1.73
C ARG A 31 -2.81 -14.15 1.54
N GLU A 32 -3.73 -14.14 0.58
CA GLU A 32 -4.56 -12.97 0.28
C GLU A 32 -5.38 -12.50 1.48
N GLU A 33 -5.95 -13.45 2.23
CA GLU A 33 -6.80 -13.15 3.38
C GLU A 33 -6.06 -12.36 4.47
N ASP A 34 -4.79 -12.72 4.73
CA ASP A 34 -3.93 -12.02 5.68
C ASP A 34 -3.60 -10.60 5.19
N ALA A 35 -3.34 -10.45 3.89
CA ALA A 35 -3.10 -9.16 3.27
C ALA A 35 -4.32 -8.23 3.39
N ARG A 36 -5.51 -8.75 3.06
CA ARG A 36 -6.78 -8.01 3.19
C ARG A 36 -7.08 -7.63 4.65
N LYS A 37 -6.83 -8.54 5.61
CA LYS A 37 -6.98 -8.26 7.04
C LYS A 37 -6.06 -7.12 7.48
N TRP A 38 -4.80 -7.15 7.05
CA TRP A 38 -3.85 -6.09 7.33
C TRP A 38 -4.28 -4.75 6.72
N LEU A 39 -4.73 -4.74 5.46
CA LEU A 39 -5.18 -3.50 4.82
C LEU A 39 -6.40 -2.92 5.56
N LYS A 40 -7.38 -3.75 5.94
CA LYS A 40 -8.51 -3.32 6.78
C LYS A 40 -8.05 -2.70 8.10
N TYR A 41 -7.06 -3.30 8.75
CA TYR A 41 -6.48 -2.75 9.98
C TYR A 41 -5.82 -1.39 9.74
N MET A 42 -5.09 -1.22 8.64
CA MET A 42 -4.49 0.07 8.27
C MET A 42 -5.55 1.15 7.99
N LEU A 43 -6.65 0.80 7.32
CA LEU A 43 -7.78 1.70 7.11
C LEU A 43 -8.40 2.16 8.44
N LEU A 44 -8.52 1.24 9.42
CA LEU A 44 -8.99 1.59 10.78
C LEU A 44 -8.03 2.51 11.53
N LEU A 45 -6.73 2.44 11.26
CA LEU A 45 -5.73 3.36 11.81
C LEU A 45 -5.73 4.74 11.13
N GLY A 46 -6.60 4.97 10.14
CA GLY A 46 -6.72 6.23 9.42
C GLY A 46 -5.81 6.35 8.19
N TYR A 47 -5.23 5.25 7.72
CA TYR A 47 -4.59 5.22 6.40
C TYR A 47 -5.66 5.20 5.31
N GLN A 48 -5.37 5.81 4.17
CA GLN A 48 -6.16 5.67 2.95
C GLN A 48 -5.68 4.47 2.15
N GLY A 49 -6.57 3.78 1.43
CA GLY A 49 -6.19 2.63 0.64
C GLY A 49 -7.32 2.13 -0.23
N LYS A 50 -6.98 1.46 -1.34
CA LYS A 50 -7.94 0.72 -2.17
C LYS A 50 -7.92 -0.76 -1.78
N ALA A 51 -9.05 -1.25 -1.27
CA ALA A 51 -9.22 -2.65 -0.90
C ALA A 51 -9.42 -3.59 -2.10
N ASP A 52 -9.68 -3.03 -3.28
CA ASP A 52 -10.06 -3.76 -4.49
C ASP A 52 -8.91 -3.93 -5.48
N CYS A 53 -7.71 -4.21 -4.97
CA CYS A 53 -6.57 -4.55 -5.82
C CYS A 53 -6.41 -6.08 -5.89
N PRO A 54 -6.27 -6.66 -7.10
CA PRO A 54 -6.00 -8.10 -7.25
C PRO A 54 -4.60 -8.48 -6.75
N GLU A 55 -3.73 -7.48 -6.57
CA GLU A 55 -2.38 -7.64 -6.10
C GLU A 55 -2.31 -7.55 -4.57
N TRP A 56 -1.69 -8.54 -3.91
CA TRP A 56 -1.73 -8.68 -2.45
C TRP A 56 -0.49 -9.25 -1.77
N LYS A 57 0.53 -9.68 -2.53
CA LYS A 57 1.72 -10.30 -1.93
C LYS A 57 2.52 -9.38 -1.01
N TYR A 58 2.45 -8.07 -1.17
CA TYR A 58 3.18 -7.10 -0.36
C TYR A 58 2.29 -5.95 0.09
N GLY A 59 2.27 -5.71 1.40
CA GLY A 59 1.70 -4.51 1.99
C GLY A 59 2.73 -3.40 2.01
N TYR A 60 2.38 -2.27 1.44
CA TYR A 60 3.20 -1.07 1.42
C TYR A 60 2.46 0.12 2.01
N THR A 61 3.22 1.08 2.51
CA THR A 61 2.72 2.34 3.00
C THR A 61 3.59 3.48 2.50
N TYR A 62 2.98 4.63 2.29
CA TYR A 62 3.72 5.87 2.01
C TYR A 62 2.94 7.08 2.52
N THR A 63 3.64 8.19 2.69
CA THR A 63 3.00 9.47 3.02
C THR A 63 2.58 10.15 1.73
N ILE A 64 1.28 10.45 1.61
CA ILE A 64 0.72 11.29 0.55
C ILE A 64 1.10 12.73 0.87
N ASP A 65 2.01 13.26 0.06
CA ASP A 65 2.46 14.65 -0.01
C ASP A 65 2.02 15.31 -1.35
N LEU A 66 2.24 16.61 -1.50
CA LEU A 66 1.94 17.40 -2.71
C LEU A 66 2.59 16.84 -3.99
N GLY A 67 3.69 16.08 -3.86
CA GLY A 67 4.38 15.44 -4.99
C GLY A 67 3.85 14.06 -5.41
N THR A 68 2.92 13.46 -4.66
CA THR A 68 2.46 12.08 -4.90
C THR A 68 1.30 12.02 -5.89
N ARG A 69 1.36 11.10 -6.86
CA ARG A 69 0.26 10.85 -7.80
C ARG A 69 -0.75 9.85 -7.17
N GLN A 70 -2.01 10.28 -7.07
CA GLN A 70 -3.14 9.49 -6.56
C GLN A 70 -3.81 8.67 -7.67
#